data_AF-A0A5R9DSH0-F1
#
_entry.id   AF-A0A5R9DSH0-F1
#
_cell.length_a   1.000
_cell.length_b   1.000
_cell.length_c   1.000
_cell.angle_alpha   90.00
_cell.angle_beta   90.00
_cell.angle_gamma   90.00
#
_symmetry.space_group_name_H-M   'P 1'
#
loop_
_entity.id
_entity.type
_entity.pdbx_description
1 polymer ?
#
loop_
_entity_poly.entity_id
_entity_poly.type
_entity_poly.pdbx_seq_one_letter_code
_entity_poly.pdbx_strand_id
1 'polypeptide(L)'
;MNDDDQPIEHRRIECSDCQADPDTGWVRQSWIKDGVFTELWHTQDCPQYVVEQILGEDSARRMKERDAWAEKAFPAAHDRLAAAATDVAADSPAAPFVAALTDLVAAQAGCGGGFLTLDKWAEILERHFPPQEPDARGN
;
A
#
# COMPACT_ATOMS: atom_id res chain seq x y z
N MET A 1 -28.45 -11.11 4.56
CA MET A 1 -28.72 -10.46 3.25
C MET A 1 -27.55 -9.53 3.08
N ASN A 2 -26.55 -9.94 2.31
CA ASN A 2 -25.27 -9.22 2.24
C ASN A 2 -25.46 -7.95 1.42
N ASP A 3 -24.94 -6.83 1.93
CA ASP A 3 -24.88 -5.52 1.27
C ASP A 3 -23.78 -5.44 0.17
N ASP A 4 -23.25 -6.58 -0.27
CA ASP A 4 -22.11 -6.68 -1.20
C ASP A 4 -22.49 -6.65 -2.69
N ASP A 5 -23.77 -6.44 -3.01
CA ASP A 5 -24.29 -6.53 -4.39
C ASP A 5 -24.72 -5.16 -4.95
N GLN A 6 -24.13 -4.06 -4.45
CA GLN A 6 -24.31 -2.76 -5.10
C GLN A 6 -23.62 -2.79 -6.47
N PRO A 7 -24.36 -2.54 -7.58
CA PRO A 7 -23.75 -2.52 -8.89
C PRO A 7 -22.69 -1.43 -8.93
N ILE A 8 -21.46 -1.81 -9.29
CA ILE A 8 -20.36 -0.88 -9.51
C ILE A 8 -20.86 0.17 -10.51
N GLU A 9 -20.91 1.43 -10.09
CA GLU A 9 -21.29 2.52 -10.99
C GLU A 9 -20.30 2.53 -12.16
N HIS A 10 -20.81 2.42 -13.39
CA HIS A 10 -19.98 2.48 -14.59
C HIS A 10 -20.11 3.86 -15.23
N ARG A 11 -19.00 4.57 -15.31
CA ARG A 11 -18.88 5.88 -15.95
C ARG A 11 -18.06 5.76 -17.23
N ARG A 12 -18.54 6.35 -18.32
CA ARG A 12 -17.75 6.55 -19.53
C ARG A 12 -17.39 8.03 -19.65
N ILE A 13 -16.14 8.29 -19.95
CA ILE A 13 -15.61 9.62 -20.27
C ILE A 13 -15.25 9.63 -21.74
N GLU A 14 -15.65 10.69 -22.43
CA GLU A 14 -15.25 10.94 -23.81
C GLU A 14 -13.96 11.78 -23.81
N CYS A 15 -12.98 11.37 -24.62
CA CYS A 15 -11.76 12.14 -24.82
C CYS A 15 -12.08 13.42 -25.60
N SER A 16 -11.69 14.59 -25.10
CA SER A 16 -11.97 15.86 -25.79
C SER A 16 -11.25 15.97 -27.14
N ASP A 17 -10.10 15.30 -27.28
CA ASP A 17 -9.22 15.46 -28.44
C ASP A 17 -9.61 14.54 -29.60
N CYS A 18 -10.07 13.33 -29.33
CA CYS A 18 -10.43 12.37 -30.38
C CYS A 18 -11.88 11.88 -30.33
N GLN A 19 -12.61 12.17 -29.24
CA GLN A 19 -14.04 11.82 -29.05
C GLN A 19 -14.34 10.35 -29.37
N ALA A 20 -13.37 9.47 -29.07
CA ALA A 20 -13.53 8.05 -29.32
C ALA A 20 -14.48 7.43 -28.30
N ASP A 21 -15.21 6.44 -28.76
CA ASP A 21 -16.17 5.65 -28.01
C ASP A 21 -15.83 4.15 -28.18
N PRO A 22 -16.57 3.20 -27.58
CA PRO A 22 -16.25 1.77 -27.73
C PRO A 22 -16.32 1.23 -29.17
N ASP A 23 -17.11 1.85 -30.05
CA ASP A 23 -17.27 1.42 -31.44
C ASP A 23 -16.18 2.03 -32.33
N THR A 24 -15.65 3.20 -31.96
CA THR A 24 -14.64 3.96 -32.73
C THR A 24 -13.24 3.94 -32.13
N GLY A 25 -13.10 3.49 -30.89
CA GLY A 25 -11.87 3.50 -30.10
C GLY A 25 -10.94 2.34 -30.40
N TRP A 26 -9.65 2.64 -30.41
CA TRP A 26 -8.57 1.66 -30.57
C TRP A 26 -8.03 1.18 -29.23
N VAL A 27 -7.90 2.10 -28.26
CA VAL A 27 -7.43 1.80 -26.91
C VAL A 27 -8.48 2.19 -25.89
N ARG A 28 -8.67 1.29 -24.92
CA ARG A 28 -9.44 1.54 -23.71
C ARG A 28 -8.53 1.70 -22.51
N GLN A 29 -8.67 2.81 -21.82
CA GLN A 29 -8.17 2.97 -20.46
C GLN A 29 -9.31 2.75 -19.48
N SER A 30 -9.04 2.01 -18.41
CA SER A 30 -10.03 1.71 -17.39
C SER A 30 -9.42 1.83 -16.01
N TRP A 31 -10.13 2.45 -15.08
CA TRP A 31 -9.71 2.56 -13.68
C TRP A 31 -10.92 2.55 -12.75
N ILE A 32 -10.69 2.14 -11.50
CA ILE A 32 -11.69 2.24 -10.44
C ILE A 32 -11.27 3.37 -9.51
N LYS A 33 -12.19 4.29 -9.24
CA LYS A 33 -11.99 5.35 -8.25
C LYS A 33 -13.28 5.55 -7.47
N ASP A 34 -13.17 5.53 -6.14
CA ASP A 34 -14.31 5.74 -5.22
C ASP A 34 -15.50 4.81 -5.50
N GLY A 35 -15.22 3.55 -5.85
CA GLY A 35 -16.25 2.55 -6.20
C GLY A 35 -16.85 2.70 -7.60
N VAL A 36 -16.40 3.69 -8.39
CA VAL A 36 -16.85 3.92 -9.77
C VAL A 36 -15.84 3.33 -10.75
N PHE A 37 -16.28 2.41 -11.59
CA PHE A 37 -15.50 1.93 -12.73
C PHE A 37 -15.62 2.96 -13.86
N THR A 38 -14.50 3.54 -14.26
CA THR A 38 -14.45 4.56 -15.31
C THR A 38 -13.71 4.05 -16.53
N GLU A 39 -14.24 4.31 -17.71
CA GLU A 39 -13.60 4.02 -18.99
C GLU A 39 -13.41 5.28 -19.83
N LEU A 40 -12.27 5.36 -20.50
CA LEU A 40 -11.93 6.36 -21.51
C LEU A 40 -11.38 5.65 -22.75
N TRP A 41 -11.83 6.08 -23.93
CA TRP A 41 -11.42 5.51 -25.20
C TRP A 41 -10.64 6.51 -26.03
N HIS A 42 -9.67 6.01 -26.79
CA HIS A 42 -8.86 6.81 -27.71
C HIS A 42 -8.76 6.17 -29.08
N THR A 43 -8.76 6.99 -30.13
CA THR A 43 -8.30 6.56 -31.46
C THR A 43 -6.78 6.40 -31.48
N GLN A 44 -6.25 5.70 -32.49
CA GLN A 44 -4.81 5.43 -32.62
C GLN A 44 -3.95 6.70 -32.64
N ASP A 45 -4.44 7.77 -33.27
CA ASP A 45 -3.70 9.03 -33.46
C ASP A 45 -4.08 10.12 -32.44
N CYS A 46 -4.73 9.76 -31.33
CA CYS A 46 -5.14 10.71 -30.31
C CYS A 46 -3.92 11.32 -29.59
N PRO A 47 -3.72 12.66 -29.62
CA PRO A 47 -2.57 13.29 -28.97
C PRO A 47 -2.61 13.16 -27.44
N GLN A 48 -3.80 13.24 -26.83
CA GLN A 48 -3.96 13.00 -25.39
C GLN A 48 -3.49 11.60 -25.00
N TYR A 49 -3.82 10.57 -25.79
CA TYR A 49 -3.39 9.20 -25.51
C TYR A 49 -1.87 9.04 -25.50
N VAL A 50 -1.17 9.70 -26.43
CA VAL A 50 0.30 9.69 -26.48
C VAL A 50 0.89 10.30 -25.21
N VAL A 51 0.34 11.43 -24.74
CA VAL A 51 0.79 12.06 -23.50
C VAL A 51 0.55 11.13 -22.29
N GLU A 52 -0.63 10.53 -22.20
CA GLU A 52 -0.98 9.61 -21.12
C GLU A 52 -0.11 8.35 -21.11
N GLN A 53 0.21 7.79 -22.28
CA GLN A 53 1.16 6.68 -22.42
C GLN A 53 2.53 7.05 -21.86
N ILE A 54 3.08 8.21 -22.26
CA ILE A 54 4.38 8.68 -21.79
C ILE A 54 4.38 8.82 -20.26
N LEU A 55 3.34 9.45 -19.70
CA LEU A 55 3.20 9.61 -18.25
C LEU A 55 3.04 8.28 -17.52
N GLY A 56 2.29 7.34 -18.12
CA GLY A 56 2.09 6.00 -17.58
C GLY A 56 3.37 5.18 -17.57
N GLU A 57 4.11 5.16 -18.67
CA GLU A 57 5.41 4.47 -18.79
C GLU A 57 6.45 5.05 -17.84
N ASP A 58 6.53 6.38 -17.74
CA ASP A 58 7.45 7.07 -16.84
C ASP A 58 7.11 6.77 -15.37
N SER A 59 5.81 6.75 -15.02
CA SER A 59 5.34 6.37 -13.69
C SER A 59 5.67 4.91 -13.36
N ALA A 60 5.42 3.99 -14.30
CA ALA A 60 5.74 2.57 -14.13
C ALA A 60 7.25 2.34 -13.97
N ARG A 61 8.07 3.06 -14.75
CA ARG A 61 9.54 3.02 -14.63
C ARG A 61 10.00 3.49 -13.25
N ARG A 62 9.51 4.65 -12.78
CA ARG A 62 9.85 5.18 -11.44
C ARG A 62 9.42 4.23 -10.32
N MET A 63 8.28 3.56 -10.46
CA MET A 63 7.86 2.55 -9.48
C MET A 63 8.84 1.40 -9.42
N LYS A 64 9.21 0.82 -10.57
CA LYS A 64 10.20 -0.26 -10.65
C LYS A 64 11.56 0.14 -10.09
N GLU A 65 12.01 1.36 -10.38
CA GLU A 65 13.27 1.90 -9.84
C GLU A 65 13.22 2.03 -8.32
N ARG A 66 12.08 2.49 -7.78
CA ARG A 66 11.87 2.62 -6.33
C ARG A 66 11.81 1.27 -5.63
N ASP A 67 11.13 0.29 -6.23
CA ASP A 67 11.03 -1.06 -5.69
C ASP A 67 12.41 -1.74 -5.68
N ALA A 68 13.14 -1.65 -6.79
CA ALA A 68 14.51 -2.20 -6.89
C ALA A 68 15.50 -1.51 -5.93
N TRP A 69 15.33 -0.21 -5.67
CA TRP A 69 16.09 0.48 -4.63
C TRP A 69 15.71 -0.04 -3.24
N ALA A 70 14.43 -0.17 -2.95
CA ALA A 70 13.93 -0.62 -1.64
C ALA A 70 14.42 -2.04 -1.32
N GLU A 71 14.32 -2.97 -2.26
CA GLU A 71 14.84 -4.34 -2.11
C GLU A 71 16.32 -4.38 -1.72
N LYS A 72 17.13 -3.49 -2.30
CA LYS A 72 18.57 -3.39 -2.00
C LYS A 72 18.86 -2.66 -0.70
N ALA A 73 18.12 -1.60 -0.40
CA ALA A 73 18.38 -0.72 0.74
C ALA A 73 17.82 -1.26 2.05
N PHE A 74 16.69 -1.99 1.99
CA PHE A 74 15.94 -2.41 3.15
C PHE A 74 16.73 -3.29 4.13
N PRO A 75 17.48 -4.34 3.71
CA PRO A 75 18.23 -5.17 4.66
C PRO A 75 19.25 -4.36 5.48
N ALA A 76 20.02 -3.49 4.82
CA ALA A 76 21.00 -2.66 5.52
C ALA A 76 20.33 -1.60 6.42
N ALA A 77 19.15 -1.10 6.05
CA ALA A 77 18.37 -0.18 6.89
C ALA A 77 17.81 -0.89 8.14
N HIS A 78 17.31 -2.11 7.96
CA HIS A 78 16.85 -3.00 9.02
C HIS A 78 17.97 -3.27 10.04
N ASP A 79 19.17 -3.62 9.58
CA ASP A 79 20.31 -3.89 10.47
C ASP A 79 20.73 -2.65 11.28
N ARG A 80 20.72 -1.47 10.67
CA ARG A 80 20.99 -0.21 11.39
C ARG A 80 19.93 0.09 12.45
N LEU A 81 18.66 -0.21 12.17
CA LEU A 81 17.59 -0.04 13.15
C LEU A 81 17.75 -1.03 14.31
N ALA A 82 18.07 -2.30 14.03
CA ALA A 82 18.29 -3.31 15.06
C ALA A 82 19.48 -2.97 15.97
N ALA A 83 20.57 -2.45 15.40
CA ALA A 83 21.71 -1.94 16.17
C ALA A 83 21.29 -0.76 17.08
N ALA A 84 20.60 0.24 16.53
CA ALA A 84 20.13 1.39 17.31
C ALA A 84 19.13 1.00 18.42
N ALA A 85 18.27 0.01 18.15
CA ALA A 85 17.34 -0.54 19.15
C ALA A 85 18.09 -1.17 20.33
N THR A 86 19.18 -1.89 20.06
CA THR A 86 20.03 -2.49 21.10
C THR A 86 20.66 -1.42 22.00
N ASP A 87 21.10 -0.30 21.42
CA ASP A 87 21.71 0.80 22.17
C ASP A 87 20.70 1.53 23.08
N VAL A 88 19.44 1.65 22.66
CA VAL A 88 18.37 2.34 23.41
C VAL A 88 17.74 1.44 24.49
N ALA A 89 17.70 0.13 24.28
CA ALA A 89 16.97 -0.81 25.14
C ALA A 89 17.65 -1.09 26.50
N ALA A 90 18.90 -0.67 26.72
CA ALA A 90 19.59 -0.86 27.99
C ALA A 90 18.88 -0.12 29.14
N ASP A 91 18.13 -0.85 29.97
CA ASP A 91 17.43 -0.41 31.19
C ASP A 91 16.57 0.86 31.05
N SER A 92 16.06 1.12 29.85
CA SER A 92 15.18 2.26 29.58
C SER A 92 13.71 1.88 29.80
N PRO A 93 12.86 2.79 30.35
CA PRO A 93 11.41 2.62 30.34
C PRO A 93 10.81 2.39 28.94
N ALA A 94 11.56 2.74 27.88
CA ALA A 94 11.17 2.49 26.50
C ALA A 94 11.43 1.05 26.01
N ALA A 95 12.05 0.18 26.82
CA ALA A 95 12.44 -1.16 26.41
C ALA A 95 11.28 -2.00 25.81
N PRO A 96 10.05 -2.03 26.38
CA PRO A 96 8.94 -2.76 25.77
C PRO A 96 8.53 -2.22 24.39
N PHE A 97 8.61 -0.89 24.20
CA PHE A 97 8.32 -0.25 22.92
C PHE A 97 9.38 -0.58 21.87
N VAL A 98 10.65 -0.52 22.24
CA VAL A 98 11.77 -0.87 21.36
C VAL A 98 11.70 -2.35 20.96
N ALA A 99 11.35 -3.23 21.90
CA ALA A 99 11.16 -4.65 21.63
C ALA A 99 9.99 -4.91 20.67
N ALA A 100 8.84 -4.28 20.90
CA ALA A 100 7.67 -4.39 20.01
C ALA A 100 7.97 -3.88 18.58
N LEU A 101 8.61 -2.72 18.46
CA LEU A 101 9.00 -2.18 17.15
C LEU A 101 9.99 -3.09 16.42
N THR A 102 10.95 -3.67 17.15
CA THR A 102 11.92 -4.61 16.58
C THR A 102 11.23 -5.87 16.05
N ASP A 103 10.31 -6.47 16.83
CA ASP A 103 9.54 -7.64 16.40
C ASP A 103 8.67 -7.35 15.18
N LEU A 104 8.01 -6.18 15.14
CA LEU A 104 7.18 -5.76 14.01
C LEU A 104 8.01 -5.58 12.73
N VAL A 105 9.16 -4.92 12.84
CA VAL A 105 10.04 -4.67 11.70
C VAL A 105 10.67 -5.98 11.20
N ALA A 106 11.08 -6.88 12.10
CA ALA A 106 11.57 -8.20 11.74
C ALA A 106 10.48 -9.06 11.06
N ALA A 107 9.26 -9.02 11.57
CA ALA A 107 8.14 -9.76 10.98
C ALA A 107 7.77 -9.19 9.59
N GLN A 108 7.77 -7.88 9.43
CA GLN A 108 7.59 -7.21 8.13
C GLN A 108 8.70 -7.55 7.14
N ALA A 109 9.95 -7.67 7.60
CA ALA A 109 11.07 -8.13 6.77
C ALA A 109 10.88 -9.58 6.27
N GLY A 110 10.30 -10.45 7.11
CA GLY A 110 9.96 -11.82 6.76
C GLY A 110 8.83 -11.96 5.72
N CYS A 111 8.04 -10.91 5.49
CA CYS A 111 6.93 -10.93 4.53
C CYS A 111 7.36 -10.75 3.06
N GLY A 112 8.65 -10.56 2.76
CA GLY A 112 9.16 -10.50 1.38
C GLY A 112 8.53 -9.40 0.52
N GLY A 113 8.19 -8.25 1.12
CA GLY A 113 7.50 -7.15 0.46
C GLY A 113 5.97 -7.16 0.58
N GLY A 114 5.38 -8.21 1.19
CA GLY A 114 3.97 -8.25 1.57
C GLY A 114 3.66 -7.43 2.83
N PHE A 115 2.37 -7.29 3.15
CA PHE A 115 1.93 -6.61 4.37
C PHE A 115 1.79 -7.57 5.54
N LEU A 116 2.16 -7.13 6.73
CA LEU A 116 1.84 -7.85 7.96
C LEU A 116 0.32 -7.79 8.21
N THR A 117 -0.29 -8.95 8.50
CA THR A 117 -1.73 -9.06 8.74
C THR A 117 -2.12 -8.53 10.14
N LEU A 118 -3.40 -8.13 10.31
CA LEU A 118 -3.88 -7.50 11.54
C LEU A 118 -3.79 -8.42 12.77
N ASP A 119 -4.06 -9.71 12.59
CA ASP A 119 -3.91 -10.73 13.63
C ASP A 119 -2.45 -10.84 14.09
N LYS A 120 -1.49 -10.78 13.16
CA LYS A 120 -0.07 -10.82 13.51
C LYS A 120 0.39 -9.54 14.21
N TRP A 121 -0.14 -8.39 13.80
CA TRP A 121 0.04 -7.12 14.50
C TRP A 121 -0.44 -7.21 15.95
N ALA A 122 -1.66 -7.68 16.17
CA ALA A 122 -2.25 -7.83 17.50
C ALA A 122 -1.43 -8.78 18.38
N GLU A 123 -1.03 -9.94 17.85
CA GLU A 123 -0.22 -10.93 18.58
C GLU A 123 1.11 -10.33 19.08
N ILE A 124 1.79 -9.55 18.22
CA ILE A 124 3.06 -8.91 18.60
C ILE A 124 2.82 -7.83 19.64
N LEU A 125 1.80 -6.98 19.47
CA LEU A 125 1.52 -5.90 20.41
C LEU A 125 1.09 -6.42 21.80
N GLU A 126 0.20 -7.41 21.88
CA GLU A 126 -0.24 -7.98 23.16
C GLU A 126 0.89 -8.65 23.94
N ARG A 127 1.87 -9.23 23.23
CA ARG A 127 3.06 -9.83 23.87
C ARG A 127 3.87 -8.81 24.65
N HIS A 128 4.01 -7.58 24.13
CA HIS A 128 4.82 -6.52 24.73
C HIS A 128 3.99 -5.57 25.60
N PHE A 129 2.69 -5.48 25.34
CA PHE A 129 1.72 -4.64 26.03
C PHE A 129 0.47 -5.45 26.38
N PRO A 130 0.56 -6.34 27.39
CA PRO A 130 -0.56 -7.20 27.74
C PRO A 130 -1.76 -6.35 28.21
N PRO A 131 -3.01 -6.81 27.93
CA PRO A 131 -4.19 -6.12 28.40
C PRO A 131 -4.13 -5.98 29.92
N GLN A 132 -4.40 -4.78 30.41
CA GLN A 132 -4.53 -4.55 31.85
C GLN A 132 -5.80 -5.25 32.33
N GLU A 133 -5.70 -6.06 33.38
CA GLU A 133 -6.90 -6.57 34.04
C GLU A 133 -7.73 -5.38 34.53
N PRO A 134 -9.06 -5.39 34.35
CA PRO A 134 -9.90 -4.36 34.93
C PRO A 134 -9.72 -4.39 36.45
N ASP A 135 -9.35 -3.24 37.03
CA ASP A 135 -9.15 -3.08 38.47
C ASP A 135 -10.34 -3.68 39.23
N ALA A 136 -10.09 -4.73 40.02
CA ALA A 136 -11.09 -5.42 40.83
C ALA A 136 -11.60 -4.59 42.03
N ARG A 137 -11.50 -3.26 41.97
CA ARG A 137 -11.99 -2.30 42.98
C ARG A 137 -12.75 -1.18 42.30
N GLY A 138 -13.99 -1.44 41.93
CA GLY A 138 -14.83 -0.47 41.24
C GLY A 138 -16.33 -0.76 41.26
N ASN A 139 -16.89 -1.18 42.41
CA ASN A 139 -18.16 -0.66 42.96
C ASN A 139 -18.35 -1.15 44.40
#